data_AF-A0A497JW25-F1
#
_entry.id   AF-A0A497JW25-F1
#
_cell.length_a   1.000
_cell.length_b   1.000
_cell.length_c   1.000
_cell.angle_alpha   90.00
_cell.angle_beta   90.00
_cell.angle_gamma   90.00
#
_symmetry.space_group_name_H-M   'P 1'
#
loop_
_entity.id
_entity.type
_entity.pdbx_description
1 polymer ?
#
loop_
_entity_poly.entity_id
_entity_poly.type
_entity_poly.pdbx_seq_one_letter_code
_entity_poly.pdbx_strand_id
1 'polypeptide(L)'
;SEITIESGPHKWTGRSILSGYYSLNRVVDNFVAAVKKGRGSKLKISETELRKATVYLGCEAIKLGLADGPGGLQKAISKAAEMAGLVKYRVEELSIEREKAPSKPSGNTSALYEGNITLEMLMKLHPPPSFYYIYLPSKAAQSEALSIQHGTESSSAGGEGRVLIDLSHGNRVSWWMLDILISELIKRNVTVSFVSDWPVLDSKLNKASCLIVVSPTEVYSADEAERIRRFVDEGGLLLLFFDPAWEYIGQSGLSQGIIAPIDSLSSLFGITFAKGYLYNEEEYFGIYRNIYVKEFEDTPLTQNLNVLVFFTATHIRSMGKGIAWTSNTTRSSISERAGRYATIARVKRGNGTVIAFGDVTFLEEPHCYVEDNYKLIENIASIIAKTKPPKRPEIEKAEINEPILPPGTKKTYIERINGREGIVEWFKVNETEIKIERPNRTEYYFFTENGSLWRWKANSMECTYEDPLPPPPYPLTEGKKWIYKSKYILVENGRKYNGSISGKEAVEGFEIITAENDEEYLCAKIRFVTTDSLIINGRNMTTITDGYYWVSSDAGIVKEEATIRYYMNGSLVMRQERTLILLSIEKGRD
;
A
#
# COMPACT_ATOMS: atom_id res chain seq x y z
N SER A 1 25.91 5.35 -24.95
CA SER A 1 26.91 4.37 -25.43
C SER A 1 27.08 3.31 -24.36
N GLU A 2 26.91 2.04 -24.70
CA GLU A 2 27.07 0.93 -23.75
C GLU A 2 28.56 0.75 -23.40
N ILE A 3 28.85 0.59 -22.10
CA ILE A 3 30.22 0.36 -21.60
C ILE A 3 30.63 -1.12 -21.79
N THR A 4 29.63 -2.01 -21.92
CA THR A 4 29.79 -3.45 -22.15
C THR A 4 28.92 -3.84 -23.34
N ILE A 5 29.50 -4.57 -24.30
CA ILE A 5 28.77 -5.14 -25.45
C ILE A 5 29.05 -6.64 -25.47
N GLU A 6 28.00 -7.43 -25.43
CA GLU A 6 28.09 -8.89 -25.46
C GLU A 6 28.31 -9.41 -26.88
N SER A 7 29.12 -10.46 -27.02
CA SER A 7 29.28 -11.15 -28.31
C SER A 7 28.08 -12.07 -28.66
N GLY A 8 26.97 -11.96 -27.94
CA GLY A 8 25.78 -12.78 -28.15
C GLY A 8 24.65 -12.40 -27.18
N PRO A 9 23.37 -12.54 -27.60
CA PRO A 9 22.22 -11.98 -26.89
C PRO A 9 21.97 -12.56 -25.49
N HIS A 10 22.62 -13.67 -25.16
CA HIS A 10 22.49 -14.34 -23.86
C HIS A 10 23.83 -14.45 -23.14
N LYS A 11 24.90 -13.80 -23.60
CA LYS A 11 26.22 -13.93 -22.97
C LYS A 11 26.25 -13.33 -21.57
N TRP A 12 25.50 -12.24 -21.37
CA TRP A 12 25.33 -11.61 -20.07
C TRP A 12 24.35 -12.37 -19.16
N THR A 13 23.19 -12.73 -19.69
CA THR A 13 22.11 -13.36 -18.91
C THR A 13 22.22 -14.88 -18.79
N GLY A 14 23.12 -15.50 -19.56
CA GLY A 14 23.27 -16.95 -19.73
C GLY A 14 22.19 -17.63 -20.57
N ARG A 15 20.98 -17.06 -20.65
CA ARG A 15 19.80 -17.60 -21.35
C ARG A 15 18.68 -16.55 -21.44
N SER A 16 17.60 -16.86 -22.16
CA SER A 16 16.36 -16.07 -22.07
C SER A 16 15.64 -16.35 -20.74
N ILE A 17 14.94 -15.35 -20.21
CA ILE A 17 14.18 -15.43 -18.95
C ILE A 17 13.18 -16.59 -18.98
N LEU A 18 12.33 -16.65 -20.02
CA LEU A 18 11.29 -17.70 -20.14
C LEU A 18 11.89 -19.11 -20.27
N SER A 19 12.99 -19.26 -21.02
CA SER A 19 13.68 -20.56 -21.16
C SER A 19 14.28 -21.05 -19.83
N GLY A 20 14.54 -20.13 -18.89
CA GLY A 20 14.99 -20.42 -17.54
C GLY A 20 14.04 -21.33 -16.78
N TYR A 21 12.72 -21.10 -16.90
CA TYR A 21 11.71 -21.94 -16.24
C TYR A 21 11.76 -23.38 -16.74
N TYR A 22 11.76 -23.59 -18.06
CA TYR A 22 11.85 -24.94 -18.64
C TYR A 22 13.18 -25.62 -18.32
N SER A 23 14.27 -24.86 -18.28
CA SER A 23 15.58 -25.39 -17.89
C SER A 23 15.59 -25.91 -16.45
N LEU A 24 14.96 -25.18 -15.52
CA LEU A 24 14.81 -25.62 -14.13
C LEU A 24 13.97 -26.89 -14.04
N ASN A 25 12.88 -26.99 -14.79
CA ASN A 25 12.06 -28.21 -14.82
C ASN A 25 12.84 -29.41 -15.36
N ARG A 26 13.65 -29.20 -16.40
CA ARG A 26 14.54 -30.25 -16.93
C ARG A 26 15.59 -30.72 -15.90
N VAL A 27 16.06 -29.84 -15.01
CA VAL A 27 16.93 -30.25 -13.90
C VAL A 27 16.17 -31.18 -12.93
N VAL A 28 14.92 -30.86 -12.62
CA VAL A 28 14.05 -31.73 -11.80
C VAL A 28 13.81 -33.07 -12.50
N ASP A 29 13.52 -33.07 -13.80
CA ASP A 29 13.34 -34.30 -14.59
C ASP A 29 14.58 -35.20 -14.55
N ASN A 30 15.76 -34.61 -14.72
CA ASN A 30 17.04 -35.32 -14.65
C ASN A 30 17.27 -35.93 -13.27
N PHE A 31 16.96 -35.19 -12.20
CA PHE A 31 17.05 -35.71 -10.83
C PHE A 31 16.11 -36.90 -10.62
N VAL A 32 14.84 -36.76 -10.99
CA VAL A 32 13.82 -37.82 -10.88
C VAL A 32 14.24 -39.06 -11.69
N ALA A 33 14.73 -38.87 -12.92
CA ALA A 33 15.21 -39.95 -13.77
C ALA A 33 16.42 -40.68 -13.14
N ALA A 34 17.37 -39.93 -12.56
CA ALA A 34 18.52 -40.52 -11.88
C ALA A 34 18.11 -41.33 -10.64
N VAL A 35 17.18 -40.83 -9.83
CA VAL A 35 16.65 -41.56 -8.66
C VAL A 35 15.91 -42.83 -9.11
N LYS A 36 15.04 -42.73 -10.12
CA LYS A 36 14.33 -43.91 -10.68
C LYS A 36 15.31 -44.96 -11.20
N LYS A 37 16.32 -44.54 -11.97
CA LYS A 37 17.34 -45.45 -12.49
C LYS A 37 18.16 -46.11 -11.37
N GLY A 38 18.57 -45.34 -10.36
CA GLY A 38 19.41 -45.83 -9.27
C GLY A 38 18.67 -46.74 -8.28
N ARG A 39 17.40 -46.45 -8.01
CA ARG A 39 16.58 -47.24 -7.07
C ARG A 39 15.85 -48.41 -7.76
N GLY A 40 15.56 -48.30 -9.05
CA GLY A 40 14.91 -49.36 -9.84
C GLY A 40 13.60 -49.83 -9.20
N SER A 41 13.40 -51.14 -9.12
CA SER A 41 12.21 -51.77 -8.52
C SER A 41 12.08 -51.54 -7.01
N LYS A 42 13.12 -51.04 -6.33
CA LYS A 42 13.03 -50.70 -4.90
C LYS A 42 12.23 -49.44 -4.65
N LEU A 43 12.16 -48.52 -5.63
CA LEU A 43 11.46 -47.25 -5.48
C LEU A 43 9.95 -47.49 -5.49
N LYS A 44 9.27 -47.07 -4.43
CA LYS A 44 7.82 -47.27 -4.27
C LYS A 44 7.02 -45.97 -4.27
N ILE A 45 7.70 -44.84 -4.08
CA ILE A 45 7.08 -43.51 -4.17
C ILE A 45 6.69 -43.20 -5.62
N SER A 46 5.57 -42.48 -5.79
CA SER A 46 5.15 -41.99 -7.11
C SER A 46 6.12 -40.91 -7.61
N GLU A 47 6.13 -40.69 -8.92
CA GLU A 47 6.91 -39.61 -9.51
C GLU A 47 6.48 -38.24 -9.01
N THR A 48 5.17 -38.01 -8.88
CA THR A 48 4.61 -36.73 -8.40
C THR A 48 5.08 -36.42 -6.98
N GLU A 49 5.05 -37.39 -6.06
CA GLU A 49 5.54 -37.18 -4.69
C GLU A 49 7.07 -37.04 -4.64
N LEU A 50 7.80 -37.75 -5.50
CA LEU A 50 9.25 -37.59 -5.58
C LEU A 50 9.66 -36.19 -6.07
N ARG A 51 8.91 -35.59 -6.99
CA ARG A 51 9.15 -34.25 -7.54
C ARG A 51 9.04 -33.13 -6.50
N LYS A 52 8.27 -33.34 -5.43
CA LYS A 52 8.12 -32.37 -4.33
C LYS A 52 9.40 -32.15 -3.52
N ALA A 53 10.37 -33.07 -3.63
CA ALA A 53 11.64 -33.01 -2.91
C ALA A 53 11.49 -32.81 -1.38
N THR A 54 10.45 -33.42 -0.79
CA THR A 54 10.11 -33.30 0.63
C THR A 54 11.19 -33.94 1.52
N VAL A 55 11.24 -33.50 2.78
CA VAL A 55 12.03 -34.17 3.83
C VAL A 55 11.25 -35.37 4.36
N TYR A 56 11.86 -36.56 4.29
CA TYR A 56 11.26 -37.80 4.77
C TYR A 56 11.88 -38.23 6.10
N LEU A 57 11.05 -38.69 7.05
CA LEU A 57 11.58 -39.40 8.21
C LEU A 57 12.24 -40.71 7.75
N GLY A 58 13.32 -41.12 8.42
CA GLY A 58 14.11 -42.29 7.99
C GLY A 58 13.27 -43.56 7.82
N CYS A 59 12.29 -43.79 8.70
CA CYS A 59 11.37 -44.91 8.58
C CYS A 59 10.45 -44.83 7.34
N GLU A 60 10.03 -43.64 6.95
CA GLU A 60 9.21 -43.41 5.76
C GLU A 60 10.06 -43.56 4.49
N ALA A 61 11.27 -43.01 4.49
CA ALA A 61 12.21 -43.15 3.39
C ALA A 61 12.48 -44.63 3.07
N ILE A 62 12.60 -45.50 4.08
CA ILE A 62 12.73 -46.95 3.88
C ILE A 62 11.46 -47.55 3.27
N LYS A 63 10.28 -47.21 3.83
CA LYS A 63 8.97 -47.71 3.33
C LYS A 63 8.73 -47.31 1.86
N LEU A 64 9.08 -46.08 1.51
CA LEU A 64 8.95 -45.50 0.16
C LEU A 64 10.06 -45.96 -0.80
N GLY A 65 11.05 -46.69 -0.29
CA GLY A 65 12.14 -47.22 -1.11
C GLY A 65 13.21 -46.20 -1.47
N LEU A 66 13.25 -45.05 -0.79
CA LEU A 66 14.29 -44.03 -0.91
C LEU A 66 15.59 -44.44 -0.18
N ALA A 67 15.48 -45.25 0.89
CA ALA A 67 16.62 -45.78 1.65
C ALA A 67 16.61 -47.32 1.71
N ASP A 68 17.77 -47.96 1.86
CA ASP A 68 17.89 -49.43 1.93
C ASP A 68 17.65 -50.03 3.32
N GLY A 69 17.61 -49.22 4.37
CA GLY A 69 17.40 -49.69 5.74
C GLY A 69 17.84 -48.67 6.79
N PRO A 70 17.63 -48.96 8.10
CA PRO A 70 17.99 -48.04 9.17
C PRO A 70 19.48 -48.15 9.51
N GLY A 71 20.13 -47.01 9.74
CA GLY A 71 21.51 -46.92 10.17
C GLY A 71 22.19 -45.63 9.74
N GLY A 72 23.31 -45.30 10.40
CA GLY A 72 24.22 -44.24 9.95
C GLY A 72 25.25 -44.74 8.95
N LEU A 73 26.21 -43.86 8.62
CA LEU A 73 27.27 -44.12 7.63
C LEU A 73 28.05 -45.42 7.89
N GLN A 74 28.43 -45.71 9.14
CA GLN A 74 29.19 -46.94 9.45
C GLN A 74 28.43 -48.21 9.05
N LYS A 75 27.13 -48.28 9.33
CA LYS A 75 26.30 -49.43 8.97
C LYS A 75 26.10 -49.53 7.45
N ALA A 76 26.02 -48.39 6.76
CA ALA A 76 25.99 -48.35 5.30
C ALA A 76 27.30 -48.89 4.69
N ILE A 77 28.46 -48.50 5.25
CA ILE A 77 29.77 -49.00 4.83
C ILE A 77 29.89 -50.50 5.07
N SER A 78 29.53 -50.99 6.26
CA SER A 78 29.58 -52.43 6.56
C SER A 78 28.68 -53.23 5.64
N LYS A 79 27.47 -52.75 5.35
CA LYS A 79 26.56 -53.37 4.38
C LYS A 79 27.12 -53.36 2.96
N ALA A 80 27.75 -52.27 2.53
CA ALA A 80 28.39 -52.19 1.22
C ALA A 80 29.57 -53.16 1.09
N ALA A 81 30.40 -53.27 2.14
CA ALA A 81 31.49 -54.24 2.20
C ALA A 81 30.97 -55.69 2.13
N GLU A 82 29.91 -56.00 2.87
CA GLU A 82 29.24 -57.30 2.83
C GLU A 82 28.69 -57.61 1.42
N MET A 83 28.00 -56.65 0.79
CA MET A 83 27.49 -56.80 -0.58
C MET A 83 28.60 -56.99 -1.62
N ALA A 84 29.79 -56.44 -1.37
CA ALA A 84 30.97 -56.60 -2.21
C ALA A 84 31.80 -57.86 -1.87
N GLY A 85 31.40 -58.65 -0.87
CA GLY A 85 32.14 -59.84 -0.43
C GLY A 85 33.48 -59.52 0.26
N LEU A 86 33.65 -58.31 0.79
CA LEU A 86 34.89 -57.87 1.43
C LEU A 86 34.94 -58.33 2.89
N VAL A 87 35.82 -59.29 3.18
CA VAL A 87 36.03 -59.82 4.53
C VAL A 87 37.02 -58.96 5.34
N LYS A 88 37.99 -58.33 4.65
CA LYS A 88 38.93 -57.35 5.21
C LYS A 88 38.93 -56.10 4.35
N TYR A 89 38.61 -54.97 4.96
CA TYR A 89 38.65 -53.66 4.31
C TYR A 89 39.10 -52.60 5.31
N ARG A 90 39.59 -51.47 4.80
CA ARG A 90 39.76 -50.24 5.58
C ARG A 90 38.86 -49.18 4.99
N VAL A 91 38.33 -48.32 5.84
CA VAL A 91 37.59 -47.14 5.40
C VAL A 91 38.61 -46.02 5.28
N GLU A 92 38.80 -45.52 4.07
CA GLU A 92 39.53 -44.28 3.83
C GLU A 92 38.52 -43.21 3.45
N GLU A 93 38.46 -42.14 4.24
CA GLU A 93 37.79 -40.94 3.81
C GLU A 93 38.68 -40.27 2.79
N LEU A 94 38.25 -40.27 1.53
CA LEU A 94 38.89 -39.46 0.49
C LEU A 94 38.55 -38.00 0.79
N SER A 95 39.28 -37.41 1.73
CA SER A 95 39.32 -35.96 1.88
C SER A 95 39.96 -35.44 0.60
N ILE A 96 39.14 -34.98 -0.35
CA ILE A 96 39.60 -33.94 -1.25
C ILE A 96 40.13 -32.86 -0.32
N GLU A 97 41.43 -32.53 -0.39
CA GLU A 97 41.99 -31.38 0.31
C GLU A 97 41.10 -30.19 -0.05
N ARG A 98 40.13 -29.90 0.81
CA ARG A 98 39.53 -28.59 0.87
C ARG A 98 40.67 -27.76 1.42
N GLU A 99 41.35 -27.02 0.54
CA GLU A 99 42.09 -25.82 0.95
C GLU A 99 41.31 -25.21 2.12
N LYS A 100 41.97 -25.10 3.27
CA LYS A 100 41.36 -24.75 4.55
C LYS A 100 40.32 -23.65 4.33
N ALA A 101 39.06 -24.04 4.26
CA ALA A 101 37.98 -23.07 4.23
C ALA A 101 38.12 -22.31 5.56
N PRO A 102 38.24 -20.97 5.53
CA PRO A 102 38.40 -20.20 6.74
C PRO A 102 37.29 -20.58 7.72
N SER A 103 37.68 -20.78 8.98
CA SER A 103 36.79 -21.13 10.09
C SER A 103 35.50 -20.29 10.02
N LYS A 104 34.37 -20.97 9.80
CA LYS A 104 33.04 -20.34 9.76
C LYS A 104 32.81 -19.51 11.02
N PRO A 105 32.41 -18.23 10.91
CA PRO A 105 31.47 -17.66 11.85
C PRO A 105 30.09 -18.27 11.55
N SER A 106 29.35 -18.63 12.59
CA SER A 106 27.94 -18.96 12.45
C SER A 106 27.18 -17.75 11.89
N GLY A 107 26.46 -17.94 10.78
CA GLY A 107 25.53 -16.94 10.24
C GLY A 107 25.90 -16.50 8.82
N ASN A 108 24.94 -16.66 7.91
CA ASN A 108 24.87 -16.14 6.55
C ASN A 108 25.83 -16.75 5.51
N THR A 109 25.28 -17.69 4.74
CA THR A 109 25.84 -18.24 3.50
C THR A 109 25.88 -17.18 2.39
N SER A 110 26.84 -16.27 2.44
CA SER A 110 27.18 -15.37 1.32
C SER A 110 28.69 -15.18 1.09
N ALA A 111 29.56 -15.81 1.88
CA ALA A 111 31.03 -15.62 1.84
C ALA A 111 31.80 -16.87 1.37
N LEU A 112 31.49 -17.39 0.19
CA LEU A 112 32.43 -18.25 -0.56
C LEU A 112 32.74 -17.50 -1.86
N TYR A 113 34.03 -17.39 -2.19
CA TYR A 113 34.67 -16.57 -3.24
C TYR A 113 35.31 -15.26 -2.77
N GLU A 114 36.13 -15.31 -1.71
CA GLU A 114 37.25 -14.37 -1.54
C GLU A 114 38.48 -14.94 -2.24
N GLY A 115 38.65 -14.53 -3.49
CA GLY A 115 39.80 -14.80 -4.34
C GLY A 115 39.64 -13.96 -5.58
N ASN A 116 39.62 -12.63 -5.41
CA ASN A 116 39.46 -11.68 -6.51
C ASN A 116 40.66 -11.78 -7.46
N ILE A 117 40.53 -12.61 -8.50
CA ILE A 117 41.39 -12.53 -9.68
C ILE A 117 41.07 -11.18 -10.35
N THR A 118 41.93 -10.19 -10.15
CA THR A 118 41.78 -8.88 -10.80
C THR A 118 42.37 -8.93 -12.20
N LEU A 119 41.83 -8.10 -13.11
CA LEU A 119 42.37 -7.97 -14.47
C LEU A 119 43.85 -7.55 -14.45
N GLU A 120 44.23 -6.72 -13.47
CA GLU A 120 45.61 -6.28 -13.25
C GLU A 120 46.56 -7.45 -12.87
N MET A 121 46.07 -8.41 -12.08
CA MET A 121 46.81 -9.62 -11.74
C MET A 121 46.98 -10.55 -12.94
N LEU A 122 45.95 -10.70 -13.77
CA LEU A 122 46.03 -11.46 -15.01
C LEU A 122 47.07 -10.86 -15.97
N MET A 123 47.04 -9.53 -16.15
CA MET A 123 47.99 -8.81 -17.01
C MET A 123 49.45 -8.92 -16.54
N LYS A 124 49.68 -9.02 -15.22
CA LYS A 124 51.02 -9.30 -14.67
C LYS A 124 51.48 -10.75 -14.92
N LEU A 125 50.56 -11.71 -14.81
CA LEU A 125 50.86 -13.14 -15.00
C LEU A 125 51.06 -13.49 -16.48
N HIS A 126 50.35 -12.83 -17.39
CA HIS A 126 50.45 -13.04 -18.83
C HIS A 126 50.55 -11.70 -19.58
N PRO A 127 51.75 -11.09 -19.65
CA PRO A 127 51.93 -9.84 -20.39
C PRO A 127 51.60 -10.03 -21.89
N PRO A 128 51.22 -8.97 -22.62
CA PRO A 128 50.78 -9.08 -24.01
C PRO A 128 51.81 -9.70 -24.96
N PRO A 129 51.35 -10.37 -26.04
CA PRO A 129 49.95 -10.58 -26.41
C PRO A 129 49.32 -11.78 -25.67
N SER A 130 48.27 -11.52 -24.90
CA SER A 130 47.52 -12.54 -24.13
C SER A 130 46.01 -12.29 -24.27
N PHE A 131 45.24 -13.35 -24.53
CA PHE A 131 43.78 -13.32 -24.59
C PHE A 131 43.18 -13.97 -23.35
N TYR A 132 42.24 -13.29 -22.69
CA TYR A 132 41.58 -13.80 -21.48
C TYR A 132 40.11 -14.13 -21.79
N TYR A 133 39.70 -15.36 -21.48
CA TYR A 133 38.30 -15.75 -21.38
C TYR A 133 37.89 -15.74 -19.91
N ILE A 134 37.30 -14.63 -19.46
CA ILE A 134 36.84 -14.48 -18.08
C ILE A 134 35.35 -14.84 -18.04
N TYR A 135 35.03 -15.93 -17.34
CA TYR A 135 33.66 -16.31 -17.03
C TYR A 135 33.28 -15.67 -15.68
N LEU A 136 32.56 -14.56 -15.73
CA LEU A 136 32.09 -13.87 -14.52
C LEU A 136 30.88 -14.64 -13.93
N PRO A 137 30.94 -15.15 -12.70
CA PRO A 137 29.75 -15.69 -12.04
C PRO A 137 28.73 -14.60 -11.76
N SER A 138 27.46 -14.98 -11.82
CA SER A 138 26.23 -14.17 -11.88
C SER A 138 25.91 -13.25 -10.69
N LYS A 139 26.88 -12.85 -9.85
CA LYS A 139 26.63 -11.89 -8.76
C LYS A 139 26.59 -10.43 -9.23
N ALA A 140 27.26 -10.08 -10.34
CA ALA A 140 27.04 -8.78 -11.01
C ALA A 140 25.57 -8.66 -11.46
N ALA A 141 24.99 -9.76 -11.96
CA ALA A 141 23.59 -9.84 -12.36
C ALA A 141 22.59 -9.73 -11.21
N GLN A 142 22.98 -9.93 -9.94
CA GLN A 142 22.09 -9.67 -8.80
C GLN A 142 22.26 -8.25 -8.27
N SER A 143 23.50 -7.77 -8.15
CA SER A 143 23.79 -6.42 -7.68
C SER A 143 23.25 -5.35 -8.63
N GLU A 144 23.48 -5.48 -9.95
CA GLU A 144 23.03 -4.50 -10.94
C GLU A 144 21.54 -4.64 -11.27
N ALA A 145 20.97 -5.86 -11.29
CA ALA A 145 19.51 -5.99 -11.47
C ALA A 145 18.74 -5.48 -10.25
N LEU A 146 19.24 -5.71 -9.02
CA LEU A 146 18.64 -5.16 -7.80
C LEU A 146 18.90 -3.66 -7.64
N SER A 147 20.02 -3.12 -8.14
CA SER A 147 20.28 -1.68 -8.10
C SER A 147 19.58 -0.91 -9.21
N ILE A 148 19.34 -1.52 -10.38
CA ILE A 148 18.54 -0.93 -11.46
C ILE A 148 17.04 -0.97 -11.12
N GLN A 149 16.57 -1.99 -10.37
CA GLN A 149 15.20 -2.02 -9.83
C GLN A 149 14.94 -0.95 -8.74
N HIS A 150 15.99 -0.36 -8.18
CA HIS A 150 15.92 0.72 -7.18
C HIS A 150 16.32 2.09 -7.75
N GLY A 151 16.15 2.30 -9.07
CA GLY A 151 16.12 3.64 -9.64
C GLY A 151 14.93 4.41 -9.06
N THR A 152 15.20 5.20 -8.01
CA THR A 152 14.24 6.17 -7.48
C THR A 152 14.15 7.30 -8.50
N GLU A 153 13.44 7.06 -9.61
CA GLU A 153 13.13 8.12 -10.55
C GLU A 153 12.04 8.99 -9.94
N SER A 154 12.49 10.03 -9.24
CA SER A 154 11.69 11.21 -8.97
C SER A 154 11.36 11.89 -10.30
N SER A 155 10.41 11.32 -11.04
CA SER A 155 9.83 11.98 -12.21
C SER A 155 8.85 13.05 -11.71
N SER A 156 9.39 14.26 -11.52
CA SER A 156 8.59 15.47 -11.42
C SER A 156 8.00 15.81 -12.80
N ALA A 157 7.09 14.96 -13.30
CA ALA A 157 6.27 15.28 -14.45
C ALA A 157 4.94 15.85 -13.94
N GLY A 158 4.92 17.17 -13.76
CA GLY A 158 3.75 17.98 -13.43
C GLY A 158 2.73 18.02 -14.57
N GLY A 159 2.21 16.85 -14.98
CA GLY A 159 1.07 16.74 -15.88
C GLY A 159 -0.23 16.46 -15.10
N GLU A 160 -1.35 16.90 -15.65
CA GLU A 160 -2.71 16.50 -15.27
C GLU A 160 -2.97 15.04 -15.74
N GLY A 161 -2.24 14.08 -15.16
CA GLY A 161 -2.37 12.65 -15.49
C GLY A 161 -3.79 12.15 -15.24
N ARG A 162 -4.45 11.57 -16.27
CA ARG A 162 -5.74 10.88 -16.10
C ARG A 162 -5.61 9.58 -15.32
N VAL A 163 -4.39 9.05 -15.19
CA VAL A 163 -4.05 7.86 -14.41
C VAL A 163 -2.95 8.23 -13.43
N LEU A 164 -3.17 7.95 -12.15
CA LEU A 164 -2.19 8.14 -11.09
C LEU A 164 -1.62 6.78 -10.69
N ILE A 165 -0.31 6.72 -10.55
CA ILE A 165 0.40 5.58 -9.96
C ILE A 165 0.95 6.04 -8.63
N ASP A 166 0.50 5.36 -7.58
CA ASP A 166 0.92 5.65 -6.22
C ASP A 166 2.35 5.14 -6.01
N LEU A 167 3.25 6.02 -5.55
CA LEU A 167 4.57 5.70 -5.01
C LEU A 167 4.72 6.12 -3.54
N SER A 168 3.73 6.81 -2.97
CA SER A 168 3.78 7.41 -1.64
C SER A 168 3.81 6.38 -0.50
N HIS A 169 3.28 5.16 -0.72
CA HIS A 169 3.28 4.06 0.26
C HIS A 169 4.29 2.95 -0.08
N GLY A 170 5.41 3.34 -0.70
CA GLY A 170 6.49 2.42 -1.06
C GLY A 170 6.03 1.32 -2.02
N ASN A 171 5.07 1.63 -2.89
CA ASN A 171 4.58 0.75 -3.95
C ASN A 171 5.74 0.29 -4.83
N ARG A 172 5.80 -1.03 -5.06
CA ARG A 172 6.88 -1.70 -5.80
C ARG A 172 6.60 -1.66 -7.30
N VAL A 173 6.62 -0.46 -7.87
CA VAL A 173 6.33 -0.21 -9.29
C VAL A 173 7.31 0.79 -9.88
N SER A 174 7.58 0.64 -11.17
CA SER A 174 8.46 1.53 -11.93
C SER A 174 7.86 1.81 -13.31
N TRP A 175 8.43 2.81 -14.00
CA TRP A 175 8.13 3.05 -15.41
C TRP A 175 8.40 1.82 -16.28
N TRP A 176 9.51 1.13 -16.03
CA TRP A 176 9.90 -0.06 -16.80
C TRP A 176 8.90 -1.20 -16.65
N MET A 177 8.41 -1.45 -15.43
CA MET A 177 7.41 -2.48 -15.16
C MET A 177 6.09 -2.22 -15.91
N LEU A 178 5.70 -0.94 -16.03
CA LEU A 178 4.44 -0.56 -16.66
C LEU A 178 4.59 -0.13 -18.13
N ASP A 179 5.76 -0.30 -18.73
CA ASP A 179 6.08 0.25 -20.06
C ASP A 179 5.04 -0.14 -21.13
N ILE A 180 4.65 -1.42 -21.16
CA ILE A 180 3.66 -1.92 -22.11
C ILE A 180 2.27 -1.32 -21.84
N LEU A 181 1.82 -1.29 -20.58
CA LEU A 181 0.54 -0.69 -20.22
C LEU A 181 0.52 0.82 -20.56
N ILE A 182 1.59 1.53 -20.23
CA ILE A 182 1.74 2.96 -20.50
C ILE A 182 1.74 3.20 -22.00
N SER A 183 2.45 2.39 -22.78
CA SER A 183 2.44 2.44 -24.24
C SER A 183 1.03 2.28 -24.81
N GLU A 184 0.25 1.32 -24.29
CA GLU A 184 -1.16 1.13 -24.68
C GLU A 184 -2.07 2.29 -24.24
N LEU A 185 -1.79 2.94 -23.11
CA LEU A 185 -2.50 4.12 -22.64
C LEU A 185 -2.20 5.36 -23.50
N ILE A 186 -0.94 5.58 -23.87
CA ILE A 186 -0.52 6.68 -24.75
C ILE A 186 -1.17 6.55 -26.14
N LYS A 187 -1.23 5.34 -26.70
CA LYS A 187 -1.97 5.07 -27.96
C LYS A 187 -3.45 5.49 -27.88
N ARG A 188 -4.01 5.56 -26.68
CA ARG A 188 -5.40 5.96 -26.39
C ARG A 188 -5.52 7.38 -25.86
N ASN A 189 -4.46 8.19 -25.99
CA ASN A 189 -4.37 9.57 -25.51
C ASN A 189 -4.65 9.71 -23.99
N VAL A 190 -4.19 8.73 -23.20
CA VAL A 190 -4.29 8.74 -21.74
C VAL A 190 -2.93 9.04 -21.14
N THR A 191 -2.87 10.05 -20.28
CA THR A 191 -1.67 10.47 -19.56
C THR A 191 -1.53 9.75 -18.23
N VAL A 192 -0.29 9.42 -17.86
CA VAL A 192 0.07 8.70 -16.65
C VAL A 192 0.98 9.58 -15.80
N SER A 193 0.82 9.55 -14.48
CA SER A 193 1.69 10.26 -13.54
C SER A 193 2.01 9.40 -12.33
N PHE A 194 3.30 9.24 -12.05
CA PHE A 194 3.79 8.63 -10.83
C PHE A 194 3.87 9.69 -9.72
N VAL A 195 3.35 9.40 -8.54
CA VAL A 195 3.24 10.38 -7.46
C VAL A 195 3.76 9.78 -6.15
N SER A 196 4.85 10.34 -5.65
CA SER A 196 5.56 9.86 -4.45
C SER A 196 5.17 10.56 -3.16
N ASP A 197 4.32 11.58 -3.21
CA ASP A 197 3.88 12.35 -2.05
C ASP A 197 2.35 12.28 -1.94
N TRP A 198 1.86 11.83 -0.78
CA TRP A 198 0.43 11.61 -0.56
C TRP A 198 -0.40 12.90 -0.71
N PRO A 199 -0.06 14.04 -0.09
CA PRO A 199 -0.78 15.30 -0.30
C PRO A 199 -0.91 15.70 -1.78
N VAL A 200 0.12 15.43 -2.60
CA VAL A 200 0.06 15.65 -4.05
C VAL A 200 -0.86 14.65 -4.73
N LEU A 201 -0.82 13.37 -4.34
CA LEU A 201 -1.72 12.33 -4.88
C LEU A 201 -3.19 12.68 -4.58
N ASP A 202 -3.48 13.00 -3.33
CA ASP A 202 -4.81 13.38 -2.84
C ASP A 202 -5.43 14.53 -3.64
N SER A 203 -4.64 15.59 -3.86
CA SER A 203 -5.09 16.76 -4.62
C SER A 203 -5.36 16.44 -6.10
N LYS A 204 -4.70 15.44 -6.67
CA LYS A 204 -4.88 15.00 -8.06
C LYS A 204 -6.01 13.97 -8.25
N LEU A 205 -6.38 13.21 -7.22
CA LEU A 205 -7.41 12.17 -7.30
C LEU A 205 -8.75 12.70 -7.87
N ASN A 206 -9.09 13.97 -7.61
CA ASN A 206 -10.31 14.60 -8.13
C ASN A 206 -10.35 14.74 -9.66
N LYS A 207 -9.19 14.80 -10.30
CA LYS A 207 -9.06 14.94 -11.77
C LYS A 207 -8.67 13.63 -12.45
N ALA A 208 -8.23 12.64 -11.69
CA ALA A 208 -7.83 11.34 -12.20
C ALA A 208 -9.05 10.49 -12.54
N SER A 209 -8.93 9.63 -13.54
CA SER A 209 -9.92 8.57 -13.83
C SER A 209 -9.54 7.22 -13.24
N CYS A 210 -8.25 7.01 -12.96
CA CYS A 210 -7.72 5.74 -12.46
C CYS A 210 -6.62 5.98 -11.42
N LEU A 211 -6.64 5.20 -10.35
CA LEU A 211 -5.53 5.04 -9.41
C LEU A 211 -4.99 3.61 -9.52
N ILE A 212 -3.67 3.48 -9.64
CA ILE A 212 -2.95 2.20 -9.68
C ILE A 212 -2.09 2.09 -8.42
N VAL A 213 -2.29 1.01 -7.68
CA VAL A 213 -1.54 0.64 -6.47
C VAL A 213 -0.93 -0.74 -6.73
N VAL A 214 0.37 -0.88 -6.48
CA VAL A 214 1.15 -2.08 -6.82
C VAL A 214 2.03 -2.46 -5.64
N SER A 215 1.67 -3.55 -4.95
CA SER A 215 2.44 -4.12 -3.84
C SER A 215 3.03 -3.06 -2.90
N PRO A 216 2.20 -2.21 -2.26
CA PRO A 216 2.66 -1.24 -1.26
C PRO A 216 3.42 -1.93 -0.14
N THR A 217 4.45 -1.26 0.36
CA THR A 217 5.28 -1.73 1.47
C THR A 217 4.94 -1.05 2.79
N GLU A 218 4.15 0.03 2.73
CA GLU A 218 3.61 0.76 3.87
C GLU A 218 2.08 0.70 3.89
N VAL A 219 1.48 0.72 5.08
CA VAL A 219 0.01 0.67 5.24
C VAL A 219 -0.59 2.04 4.99
N TYR A 220 -1.76 2.08 4.35
CA TYR A 220 -2.58 3.28 4.27
C TYR A 220 -3.25 3.52 5.62
N SER A 221 -3.26 4.77 6.08
CA SER A 221 -4.04 5.19 7.24
C SER A 221 -5.54 5.18 6.94
N ALA A 222 -6.37 5.24 7.98
CA ALA A 222 -7.83 5.22 7.82
C ALA A 222 -8.32 6.38 6.93
N ASP A 223 -7.79 7.58 7.12
CA ASP A 223 -8.18 8.76 6.35
C ASP A 223 -7.77 8.65 4.87
N GLU A 224 -6.58 8.08 4.59
CA GLU A 224 -6.08 7.87 3.23
C GLU A 224 -6.89 6.80 2.49
N ALA A 225 -7.18 5.69 3.16
CA ALA A 225 -7.96 4.60 2.60
C ALA A 225 -9.41 5.05 2.34
N GLU A 226 -9.99 5.84 3.25
CA GLU A 226 -11.30 6.47 3.10
C GLU A 226 -11.33 7.48 1.94
N ARG A 227 -10.24 8.23 1.75
CA ARG A 227 -10.09 9.14 0.61
C ARG A 227 -10.10 8.41 -0.74
N ILE A 228 -9.41 7.28 -0.84
CA ILE A 228 -9.41 6.43 -2.05
C ILE A 228 -10.78 5.76 -2.24
N ARG A 229 -11.41 5.32 -1.15
CA ARG A 229 -12.78 4.77 -1.18
C ARG A 229 -13.75 5.76 -1.80
N ARG A 230 -13.73 7.02 -1.36
CA ARG A 230 -14.54 8.10 -1.94
C ARG A 230 -14.24 8.32 -3.43
N PHE A 231 -12.97 8.31 -3.82
CA PHE A 231 -12.58 8.40 -5.24
C PHE A 231 -13.25 7.30 -6.08
N VAL A 232 -13.31 6.06 -5.58
CA VAL A 232 -14.02 4.97 -6.25
C VAL A 232 -15.53 5.21 -6.24
N ASP A 233 -16.13 5.58 -5.10
CA ASP A 233 -17.57 5.83 -5.00
C ASP A 233 -18.05 6.90 -5.99
N GLU A 234 -17.23 7.93 -6.22
CA GLU A 234 -17.49 9.04 -7.15
C GLU A 234 -17.29 8.68 -8.64
N GLY A 235 -16.86 7.44 -8.94
CA GLY A 235 -16.73 6.95 -10.33
C GLY A 235 -15.32 6.54 -10.75
N GLY A 236 -14.33 6.69 -9.87
CA GLY A 236 -12.95 6.32 -10.14
C GLY A 236 -12.75 4.82 -10.36
N LEU A 237 -11.73 4.48 -11.14
CA LEU A 237 -11.22 3.12 -11.28
C LEU A 237 -10.02 2.92 -10.35
N LEU A 238 -10.06 1.91 -9.49
CA LEU A 238 -8.93 1.50 -8.68
C LEU A 238 -8.39 0.16 -9.18
N LEU A 239 -7.12 0.13 -9.57
CA LEU A 239 -6.40 -1.09 -9.91
C LEU A 239 -5.44 -1.44 -8.78
N LEU A 240 -5.59 -2.65 -8.24
CA LEU A 240 -4.75 -3.20 -7.17
C LEU A 240 -3.97 -4.38 -7.72
N PHE A 241 -2.65 -4.29 -7.73
CA PHE A 241 -1.76 -5.38 -8.11
C PHE A 241 -0.99 -5.84 -6.88
N PHE A 242 -0.90 -7.16 -6.68
CA PHE A 242 -0.11 -7.73 -5.60
C PHE A 242 0.68 -8.93 -6.10
N ASP A 243 1.93 -9.02 -5.68
CA ASP A 243 2.80 -10.15 -5.94
C ASP A 243 3.36 -10.67 -4.60
N PRO A 244 3.16 -11.96 -4.26
CA PRO A 244 3.63 -12.54 -3.00
C PRO A 244 5.13 -12.91 -3.02
N ALA A 245 5.86 -12.68 -4.10
CA ALA A 245 7.29 -12.97 -4.17
C ALA A 245 8.10 -12.05 -3.24
N TRP A 246 9.27 -12.54 -2.82
CA TRP A 246 10.06 -11.89 -1.76
C TRP A 246 10.49 -10.47 -2.15
N GLU A 247 10.72 -10.24 -3.44
CA GLU A 247 11.10 -8.95 -4.02
C GLU A 247 10.07 -7.86 -3.69
N TYR A 248 8.79 -8.24 -3.64
CA TYR A 248 7.67 -7.33 -3.44
C TYR A 248 7.32 -7.14 -1.96
N ILE A 249 7.53 -8.14 -1.11
CA ILE A 249 7.17 -8.08 0.33
C ILE A 249 8.35 -7.76 1.27
N GLY A 250 9.59 -8.00 0.85
CA GLY A 250 10.81 -7.75 1.63
C GLY A 250 10.93 -8.55 2.95
N GLN A 251 12.03 -8.29 3.68
CA GLN A 251 12.33 -8.98 4.94
C GLN A 251 11.35 -8.60 6.07
N SER A 252 10.89 -7.35 6.07
CA SER A 252 9.86 -6.86 6.99
C SER A 252 8.52 -7.58 6.78
N GLY A 253 8.07 -7.75 5.54
CA GLY A 253 6.81 -8.45 5.22
C GLY A 253 6.79 -9.92 5.63
N LEU A 254 7.93 -10.61 5.55
CA LEU A 254 8.08 -11.99 6.01
C LEU A 254 8.07 -12.10 7.55
N SER A 255 8.78 -11.19 8.23
CA SER A 255 8.97 -11.25 9.69
C SER A 255 7.72 -10.90 10.50
N GLN A 256 6.86 -10.04 9.95
CA GLN A 256 5.73 -9.53 10.71
C GLN A 256 4.49 -10.43 10.61
N GLY A 257 4.41 -11.34 9.63
CA GLY A 257 3.19 -12.12 9.40
C GLY A 257 1.95 -11.24 9.18
N ILE A 258 2.16 -9.96 8.85
CA ILE A 258 1.14 -8.92 8.79
C ILE A 258 0.36 -9.07 7.48
N ILE A 259 -0.90 -8.64 7.56
CA ILE A 259 -1.77 -8.31 6.43
C ILE A 259 -0.91 -7.61 5.36
N ALA A 260 -0.84 -8.12 4.13
CA ALA A 260 -0.04 -7.46 3.10
C ALA A 260 -0.47 -5.98 3.06
N PRO A 261 0.44 -4.96 3.06
CA PRO A 261 0.01 -3.57 3.25
C PRO A 261 -1.10 -3.12 2.29
N ILE A 262 -1.19 -3.75 1.12
CA ILE A 262 -2.28 -3.60 0.16
C ILE A 262 -3.68 -3.87 0.74
N ASP A 263 -3.80 -4.75 1.72
CA ASP A 263 -5.05 -5.11 2.39
C ASP A 263 -5.50 -4.08 3.43
N SER A 264 -4.63 -3.14 3.83
CA SER A 264 -5.08 -1.91 4.55
C SER A 264 -6.02 -1.06 3.68
N LEU A 265 -5.92 -1.18 2.35
CA LEU A 265 -6.78 -0.53 1.38
C LEU A 265 -7.85 -1.48 0.81
N SER A 266 -7.44 -2.68 0.36
CA SER A 266 -8.32 -3.60 -0.38
C SER A 266 -9.52 -4.09 0.45
N SER A 267 -9.34 -4.23 1.78
CA SER A 267 -10.36 -4.75 2.70
C SER A 267 -11.60 -3.85 2.79
N LEU A 268 -11.45 -2.54 2.61
CA LEU A 268 -12.59 -1.60 2.53
C LEU A 268 -13.55 -1.98 1.40
N PHE A 269 -13.05 -2.64 0.35
CA PHE A 269 -13.83 -3.07 -0.81
C PHE A 269 -14.28 -4.53 -0.74
N GLY A 270 -14.13 -5.19 0.41
CA GLY A 270 -14.52 -6.59 0.61
C GLY A 270 -13.62 -7.60 -0.12
N ILE A 271 -12.39 -7.18 -0.46
CA ILE A 271 -11.36 -8.02 -1.08
C ILE A 271 -10.17 -8.12 -0.13
N THR A 272 -9.49 -9.27 -0.09
CA THR A 272 -8.15 -9.40 0.53
C THR A 272 -7.26 -10.29 -0.33
N PHE A 273 -5.97 -9.98 -0.36
CA PHE A 273 -4.95 -10.80 -1.00
C PHE A 273 -4.48 -11.90 -0.06
N ALA A 274 -4.44 -13.13 -0.56
CA ALA A 274 -3.99 -14.23 0.26
C ALA A 274 -2.47 -14.23 0.42
N LYS A 275 -2.02 -14.82 1.52
CA LYS A 275 -0.60 -15.03 1.79
C LYS A 275 -0.07 -16.20 0.94
N GLY A 276 1.19 -16.07 0.55
CA GLY A 276 1.93 -17.05 -0.25
C GLY A 276 1.47 -17.13 -1.71
N TYR A 277 2.19 -17.93 -2.50
CA TYR A 277 1.91 -18.13 -3.91
C TYR A 277 1.00 -19.34 -4.18
N LEU A 278 0.39 -19.36 -5.35
CA LEU A 278 -0.30 -20.49 -5.95
C LEU A 278 0.67 -21.32 -6.81
N TYR A 279 0.45 -22.62 -6.84
CA TYR A 279 1.23 -23.53 -7.66
C TYR A 279 0.37 -24.68 -8.19
N ASN A 280 0.77 -25.26 -9.31
CA ASN A 280 0.11 -26.41 -9.90
C ASN A 280 1.16 -27.45 -10.28
N GLU A 281 0.96 -28.71 -9.89
CA GLU A 281 1.90 -29.81 -10.14
C GLU A 281 1.56 -30.61 -11.42
N GLU A 282 0.37 -30.35 -11.99
CA GLU A 282 -0.17 -31.06 -13.14
C GLU A 282 -0.08 -30.22 -14.42
N GLU A 283 -0.50 -28.96 -14.33
CA GLU A 283 -0.53 -28.04 -15.48
C GLU A 283 0.06 -26.68 -15.12
N TYR A 284 1.23 -26.39 -15.68
CA TYR A 284 2.00 -25.18 -15.36
C TYR A 284 2.90 -24.75 -16.52
N PHE A 285 3.26 -23.47 -16.57
CA PHE A 285 4.15 -22.91 -17.58
C PHE A 285 5.62 -23.00 -17.14
N GLY A 286 6.35 -23.97 -17.68
CA GLY A 286 7.78 -24.15 -17.38
C GLY A 286 8.02 -24.76 -16.00
N ILE A 287 7.69 -24.06 -14.90
CA ILE A 287 7.79 -24.58 -13.52
C ILE A 287 6.44 -24.54 -12.80
N TYR A 288 6.28 -25.40 -11.80
CA TYR A 288 5.04 -25.58 -11.01
C TYR A 288 4.45 -24.30 -10.40
N ARG A 289 5.24 -23.24 -10.21
CA ARG A 289 4.79 -21.94 -9.66
C ARG A 289 4.12 -21.02 -10.68
N ASN A 290 4.37 -21.25 -11.97
CA ASN A 290 3.79 -20.43 -13.03
C ASN A 290 2.49 -21.09 -13.47
N ILE A 291 1.38 -20.52 -13.04
CA ILE A 291 0.06 -21.15 -13.17
C ILE A 291 -0.66 -20.66 -14.41
N TYR A 292 -1.49 -21.54 -14.98
CA TYR A 292 -2.46 -21.15 -15.99
C TYR A 292 -3.77 -20.70 -15.34
N VAL A 293 -4.35 -19.62 -15.88
CA VAL A 293 -5.71 -19.14 -15.56
C VAL A 293 -6.54 -19.28 -16.83
N LYS A 294 -7.62 -20.06 -16.77
CA LYS A 294 -8.36 -20.49 -17.97
C LYS A 294 -9.87 -20.31 -17.86
N GLU A 295 -10.37 -20.04 -16.67
CA GLU A 295 -11.78 -19.85 -16.44
C GLU A 295 -12.03 -18.37 -16.19
N PHE A 296 -12.95 -17.78 -16.96
CA PHE A 296 -13.22 -16.35 -16.95
C PHE A 296 -14.72 -16.07 -16.87
N GLU A 297 -15.09 -15.04 -16.13
CA GLU A 297 -16.42 -14.43 -16.25
C GLU A 297 -16.46 -13.60 -17.53
N ASP A 298 -17.60 -13.49 -18.20
CA ASP A 298 -17.73 -12.64 -19.38
C ASP A 298 -17.80 -11.16 -18.97
N THR A 299 -16.67 -10.47 -19.08
CA THR A 299 -16.56 -9.04 -18.75
C THR A 299 -15.67 -8.33 -19.78
N PRO A 300 -15.77 -6.99 -19.90
CA PRO A 300 -14.86 -6.23 -20.76
C PRO A 300 -13.36 -6.43 -20.45
N LEU A 301 -13.00 -6.85 -19.23
CA LEU A 301 -11.61 -7.10 -18.85
C LEU A 301 -11.13 -8.45 -19.40
N THR A 302 -12.01 -9.43 -19.38
CA THR A 302 -11.73 -10.84 -19.69
C THR A 302 -12.18 -11.26 -21.10
N GLN A 303 -12.68 -10.30 -21.88
CA GLN A 303 -13.15 -10.53 -23.23
C GLN A 303 -12.01 -11.00 -24.14
N ASN A 304 -12.27 -12.06 -24.90
CA ASN A 304 -11.33 -12.68 -25.83
C ASN A 304 -10.06 -13.22 -25.14
N LEU A 305 -10.15 -13.64 -23.88
CA LEU A 305 -9.10 -14.40 -23.21
C LEU A 305 -9.44 -15.89 -23.23
N ASN A 306 -8.47 -16.72 -23.59
CA ASN A 306 -8.55 -18.18 -23.53
C ASN A 306 -7.65 -18.71 -22.40
N VAL A 307 -6.42 -18.19 -22.30
CA VAL A 307 -5.44 -18.63 -21.30
C VAL A 307 -4.56 -17.45 -20.89
N LEU A 308 -4.40 -17.23 -19.59
CA LEU A 308 -3.36 -16.38 -19.03
C LEU A 308 -2.31 -17.22 -18.32
N VAL A 309 -1.10 -16.67 -18.21
CA VAL A 309 -0.01 -17.24 -17.40
C VAL A 309 0.43 -16.23 -16.37
N PHE A 310 0.28 -16.58 -15.10
CA PHE A 310 0.78 -15.76 -14.00
C PHE A 310 2.00 -16.40 -13.32
N PHE A 311 2.92 -15.56 -12.87
CA PHE A 311 4.27 -15.95 -12.47
C PHE A 311 4.48 -15.63 -10.99
N THR A 312 4.23 -16.62 -10.13
CA THR A 312 4.22 -16.46 -8.65
C THR A 312 2.96 -15.79 -8.11
N ALA A 313 1.83 -15.91 -8.79
CA ALA A 313 0.56 -15.33 -8.34
C ALA A 313 0.09 -15.78 -6.95
N THR A 314 -0.66 -14.93 -6.26
CA THR A 314 -1.53 -15.32 -5.15
C THR A 314 -3.00 -15.42 -5.58
N HIS A 315 -3.85 -15.88 -4.67
CA HIS A 315 -5.31 -15.80 -4.83
C HIS A 315 -5.91 -14.62 -4.08
N ILE A 316 -7.08 -14.21 -4.54
CA ILE A 316 -7.86 -13.11 -4.01
C ILE A 316 -9.09 -13.68 -3.32
N ARG A 317 -9.29 -13.33 -2.05
CA ARG A 317 -10.52 -13.63 -1.32
C ARG A 317 -11.49 -12.48 -1.54
N SER A 318 -12.53 -12.73 -2.30
CA SER A 318 -13.43 -11.68 -2.82
C SER A 318 -14.91 -11.96 -2.61
N MET A 319 -15.28 -12.90 -1.72
CA MET A 319 -16.68 -13.23 -1.38
C MET A 319 -17.59 -13.40 -2.62
N GLY A 320 -17.10 -14.14 -3.63
CA GLY A 320 -17.86 -14.42 -4.87
C GLY A 320 -17.72 -13.36 -5.96
N LYS A 321 -16.76 -12.44 -5.86
CA LYS A 321 -16.47 -11.39 -6.86
C LYS A 321 -15.22 -11.66 -7.73
N GLY A 322 -14.76 -12.91 -7.75
CA GLY A 322 -13.72 -13.35 -8.69
C GLY A 322 -14.23 -13.26 -10.13
N ILE A 323 -13.35 -13.00 -11.08
CA ILE A 323 -13.67 -12.97 -12.52
C ILE A 323 -12.70 -13.78 -13.38
N ALA A 324 -11.59 -14.26 -12.80
CA ALA A 324 -10.67 -15.19 -13.43
C ALA A 324 -10.17 -16.21 -12.40
N TRP A 325 -10.17 -17.49 -12.76
CA TRP A 325 -9.86 -18.59 -11.84
C TRP A 325 -8.86 -19.61 -12.41
N THR A 326 -8.11 -20.19 -11.49
CA THR A 326 -7.25 -21.36 -11.74
C THR A 326 -8.07 -22.64 -11.84
N SER A 327 -7.46 -23.72 -12.32
CA SER A 327 -8.05 -25.06 -12.26
C SER A 327 -8.16 -25.58 -10.81
N ASN A 328 -9.02 -26.59 -10.59
CA ASN A 328 -9.22 -27.26 -9.30
C ASN A 328 -7.98 -27.98 -8.73
N THR A 329 -6.96 -28.23 -9.57
CA THR A 329 -5.73 -28.94 -9.19
C THR A 329 -4.65 -27.98 -8.69
N THR A 330 -4.90 -26.67 -8.79
CA THR A 330 -4.01 -25.63 -8.25
C THR A 330 -4.06 -25.63 -6.74
N ARG A 331 -2.92 -25.38 -6.09
CA ARG A 331 -2.74 -25.38 -4.63
C ARG A 331 -2.21 -24.04 -4.14
N SER A 332 -2.56 -23.69 -2.91
CA SER A 332 -1.92 -22.59 -2.18
C SER A 332 -0.69 -23.10 -1.43
N SER A 333 0.43 -22.39 -1.49
CA SER A 333 1.65 -22.71 -0.72
C SER A 333 1.49 -22.59 0.79
N ILE A 334 0.44 -21.91 1.29
CA ILE A 334 0.19 -21.76 2.72
C ILE A 334 -0.73 -22.85 3.26
N SER A 335 -1.83 -23.15 2.55
CA SER A 335 -2.79 -24.14 3.01
C SER A 335 -2.53 -25.54 2.46
N GLU A 336 -1.72 -25.64 1.40
CA GLU A 336 -1.47 -26.84 0.59
C GLU A 336 -2.75 -27.47 0.00
N ARG A 337 -3.90 -26.78 0.10
CA ARG A 337 -5.19 -27.29 -0.38
C ARG A 337 -5.32 -27.07 -1.88
N ALA A 338 -5.69 -28.13 -2.59
CA ALA A 338 -6.12 -28.03 -3.97
C ALA A 338 -7.47 -27.32 -4.04
N GLY A 339 -7.66 -26.48 -5.05
CA GLY A 339 -8.92 -25.78 -5.26
C GLY A 339 -8.88 -24.81 -6.44
N ARG A 340 -10.06 -24.33 -6.77
CA ARG A 340 -10.28 -23.25 -7.72
C ARG A 340 -10.07 -21.91 -7.03
N TYR A 341 -9.00 -21.21 -7.38
CA TYR A 341 -8.62 -19.96 -6.75
C TYR A 341 -8.87 -18.79 -7.70
N ALA A 342 -9.51 -17.73 -7.20
CA ALA A 342 -9.67 -16.50 -7.97
C ALA A 342 -8.34 -15.74 -8.00
N THR A 343 -7.83 -15.41 -9.18
CA THR A 343 -6.58 -14.64 -9.36
C THR A 343 -6.85 -13.22 -9.82
N ILE A 344 -8.05 -12.95 -10.35
CA ILE A 344 -8.54 -11.60 -10.63
C ILE A 344 -9.93 -11.47 -9.98
N ALA A 345 -10.17 -10.34 -9.32
CA ALA A 345 -11.47 -9.99 -8.77
C ALA A 345 -11.91 -8.60 -9.22
N ARG A 346 -13.23 -8.41 -9.35
CA ARG A 346 -13.83 -7.12 -9.71
C ARG A 346 -14.97 -6.78 -8.78
N VAL A 347 -14.92 -5.61 -8.17
CA VAL A 347 -15.96 -5.07 -7.30
C VAL A 347 -16.49 -3.77 -7.88
N LYS A 348 -17.82 -3.65 -7.96
CA LYS A 348 -18.51 -2.39 -8.22
C LYS A 348 -18.85 -1.75 -6.88
N ARG A 349 -18.55 -0.46 -6.75
CA ARG A 349 -18.84 0.34 -5.54
C ARG A 349 -19.18 1.76 -5.97
N GLY A 350 -20.30 2.29 -5.48
CA GLY A 350 -20.87 3.55 -5.99
C GLY A 350 -20.95 3.54 -7.52
N ASN A 351 -20.38 4.58 -8.14
CA ASN A 351 -20.27 4.68 -9.59
C ASN A 351 -18.97 4.11 -10.17
N GLY A 352 -18.01 3.73 -9.33
CA GLY A 352 -16.67 3.31 -9.74
C GLY A 352 -16.50 1.80 -9.78
N THR A 353 -15.23 1.38 -9.87
CA THR A 353 -14.85 -0.03 -9.98
C THR A 353 -13.49 -0.26 -9.33
N VAL A 354 -13.36 -1.36 -8.60
CA VAL A 354 -12.08 -1.89 -8.13
C VAL A 354 -11.78 -3.17 -8.90
N ILE A 355 -10.58 -3.29 -9.43
CA ILE A 355 -10.07 -4.52 -10.05
C ILE A 355 -8.78 -4.90 -9.35
N ALA A 356 -8.75 -6.12 -8.82
CA ALA A 356 -7.61 -6.66 -8.09
C ALA A 356 -6.97 -7.81 -8.89
N PHE A 357 -5.65 -7.83 -8.95
CA PHE A 357 -4.83 -8.82 -9.66
C PHE A 357 -3.81 -9.43 -8.70
N GLY A 358 -3.84 -10.76 -8.58
CA GLY A 358 -2.91 -11.51 -7.73
C GLY A 358 -1.53 -11.73 -8.32
N ASP A 359 -1.20 -11.06 -9.42
CA ASP A 359 0.08 -11.08 -10.13
C ASP A 359 0.34 -9.70 -10.73
N VAL A 360 1.61 -9.27 -10.75
CA VAL A 360 2.04 -8.05 -11.45
C VAL A 360 2.95 -8.36 -12.64
N THR A 361 3.66 -9.49 -12.56
CA THR A 361 4.70 -9.89 -13.51
C THR A 361 4.20 -9.97 -14.95
N PHE A 362 2.92 -10.29 -15.20
CA PHE A 362 2.34 -10.29 -16.54
C PHE A 362 2.40 -8.94 -17.28
N LEU A 363 2.64 -7.82 -16.58
CA LEU A 363 2.78 -6.49 -17.17
C LEU A 363 4.15 -6.28 -17.81
N GLU A 364 5.15 -7.07 -17.42
CA GLU A 364 6.56 -6.87 -17.80
C GLU A 364 6.95 -7.70 -19.03
N GLU A 365 7.92 -7.22 -19.80
CA GLU A 365 8.58 -8.04 -20.81
C GLU A 365 9.55 -9.05 -20.15
N PRO A 366 9.60 -10.31 -20.63
CA PRO A 366 8.88 -10.87 -21.76
C PRO A 366 7.51 -11.50 -21.41
N HIS A 367 7.10 -11.47 -20.14
CA HIS A 367 5.94 -12.19 -19.61
C HIS A 367 4.60 -11.69 -20.16
N CYS A 368 4.53 -10.43 -20.55
CA CYS A 368 3.39 -9.83 -21.23
C CYS A 368 3.08 -10.52 -22.57
N TYR A 369 4.05 -11.14 -23.24
CA TYR A 369 3.83 -11.83 -24.52
C TYR A 369 3.51 -13.32 -24.37
N VAL A 370 3.31 -13.82 -23.15
CA VAL A 370 2.97 -15.22 -22.90
C VAL A 370 1.45 -15.42 -22.92
N GLU A 371 0.99 -16.32 -23.79
CA GLU A 371 -0.45 -16.59 -24.02
C GLU A 371 -1.23 -15.27 -24.24
N ASP A 372 -2.39 -15.09 -23.59
CA ASP A 372 -3.23 -13.89 -23.75
C ASP A 372 -2.88 -12.75 -22.76
N ASN A 373 -1.71 -12.77 -22.11
CA ASN A 373 -1.32 -11.73 -21.15
C ASN A 373 -1.34 -10.33 -21.77
N TYR A 374 -0.80 -10.16 -22.98
CA TYR A 374 -0.83 -8.87 -23.70
C TYR A 374 -2.27 -8.42 -23.94
N LYS A 375 -3.16 -9.36 -24.27
CA LYS A 375 -4.57 -9.07 -24.49
C LYS A 375 -5.26 -8.56 -23.22
N LEU A 376 -4.91 -9.11 -22.06
CA LEU A 376 -5.37 -8.58 -20.77
C LEU A 376 -4.90 -7.13 -20.57
N ILE A 377 -3.64 -6.80 -20.90
CA ILE A 377 -3.12 -5.43 -20.83
C ILE A 377 -3.89 -4.48 -21.74
N GLU A 378 -4.19 -4.89 -22.98
CA GLU A 378 -5.02 -4.10 -23.90
C GLU A 378 -6.42 -3.84 -23.33
N ASN A 379 -7.02 -4.84 -22.69
CA ASN A 379 -8.33 -4.73 -22.06
C ASN A 379 -8.28 -3.79 -20.85
N ILE A 380 -7.23 -3.86 -20.01
CA ILE A 380 -6.98 -2.91 -18.92
C ILE A 380 -6.89 -1.47 -19.46
N ALA A 381 -6.05 -1.25 -20.47
CA ALA A 381 -5.88 0.07 -21.10
C ALA A 381 -7.19 0.60 -21.71
N SER A 382 -7.99 -0.28 -22.33
CA SER A 382 -9.31 0.05 -22.88
C SER A 382 -10.31 0.47 -21.80
N ILE A 383 -10.32 -0.21 -20.65
CA ILE A 383 -11.18 0.13 -19.51
C ILE A 383 -10.75 1.48 -18.92
N ILE A 384 -9.45 1.69 -18.70
CA ILE A 384 -8.91 2.97 -18.22
C ILE A 384 -9.32 4.10 -19.17
N ALA A 385 -9.11 3.92 -20.48
CA ALA A 385 -9.42 4.93 -21.50
C ALA A 385 -10.92 5.28 -21.60
N LYS A 386 -11.81 4.35 -21.23
CA LYS A 386 -13.27 4.60 -21.18
C LYS A 386 -13.74 5.20 -19.85
N THR A 387 -12.96 5.05 -18.78
CA THR A 387 -13.32 5.55 -17.45
C THR A 387 -13.17 7.06 -17.39
N LYS A 388 -14.25 7.78 -17.08
CA LYS A 388 -14.18 9.24 -16.92
C LYS A 388 -13.69 9.58 -15.51
N PRO A 389 -13.04 10.74 -15.31
CA PRO A 389 -12.81 11.27 -13.97
C PRO A 389 -14.10 11.29 -13.15
N PRO A 390 -14.01 11.12 -11.82
CA PRO A 390 -15.14 11.19 -10.93
C PRO A 390 -15.99 12.42 -11.24
N LYS A 391 -17.30 12.19 -11.43
CA LYS A 391 -18.24 13.29 -11.57
C LYS A 391 -18.59 13.74 -10.16
N ARG A 392 -17.79 14.63 -9.59
CA ARG A 392 -18.31 15.47 -8.52
C ARG A 392 -19.39 16.36 -9.16
N PRO A 393 -20.56 16.57 -8.51
CA PRO A 393 -21.38 17.70 -8.90
C PRO A 393 -20.46 18.92 -8.87
N GLU A 394 -20.27 19.59 -10.02
CA GLU A 394 -19.70 20.92 -9.99
C GLU A 394 -20.65 21.73 -9.13
N ILE A 395 -20.15 22.15 -7.96
CA ILE A 395 -20.87 23.08 -7.11
C ILE A 395 -20.72 24.44 -7.80
N GLU A 396 -21.44 24.63 -8.91
CA GLU A 396 -21.43 25.89 -9.65
C GLU A 396 -22.10 26.96 -8.77
N LYS A 397 -21.28 27.86 -8.22
CA LYS A 397 -21.72 28.98 -7.39
C LYS A 397 -22.65 28.55 -6.24
N ALA A 398 -22.14 27.76 -5.31
CA ALA A 398 -22.82 27.62 -4.02
C ALA A 398 -22.72 28.91 -3.21
N GLU A 399 -23.75 29.10 -2.42
CA GLU A 399 -23.83 30.10 -1.38
C GLU A 399 -24.30 29.39 -0.12
N ILE A 400 -23.51 29.45 0.94
CA ILE A 400 -23.91 28.90 2.24
C ILE A 400 -24.49 30.05 3.07
N ASN A 401 -25.78 29.94 3.38
CA ASN A 401 -26.49 30.88 4.22
C ASN A 401 -26.20 30.61 5.69
N GLU A 402 -26.54 31.58 6.54
CA GLU A 402 -26.43 31.40 7.99
C GLU A 402 -27.31 30.23 8.43
N PRO A 403 -26.78 29.28 9.24
CA PRO A 403 -27.54 28.12 9.65
C PRO A 403 -28.65 28.50 10.63
N ILE A 404 -29.90 28.19 10.27
CA ILE A 404 -31.05 28.38 11.15
C ILE A 404 -31.17 27.17 12.07
N LEU A 405 -30.63 27.32 13.29
CA LEU A 405 -30.69 26.31 14.35
C LEU A 405 -31.61 26.82 15.46
N PRO A 406 -32.80 26.24 15.68
CA PRO A 406 -33.70 26.69 16.74
C PRO A 406 -33.17 26.34 18.14
N PRO A 407 -33.59 27.06 19.20
CA PRO A 407 -33.29 26.69 20.58
C PRO A 407 -33.71 25.24 20.88
N GLY A 408 -32.89 24.54 21.65
CA GLY A 408 -33.05 23.10 21.88
C GLY A 408 -32.34 22.21 20.86
N THR A 409 -31.75 22.77 19.80
CA THR A 409 -30.93 21.99 18.85
C THR A 409 -29.73 21.36 19.55
N LYS A 410 -29.58 20.05 19.41
CA LYS A 410 -28.44 19.27 19.90
C LYS A 410 -27.63 18.72 18.73
N LYS A 411 -26.31 18.83 18.80
CA LYS A 411 -25.37 18.20 17.86
C LYS A 411 -24.38 17.34 18.63
N THR A 412 -24.16 16.12 18.15
CA THR A 412 -23.15 15.22 18.69
C THR A 412 -22.01 15.12 17.71
N TYR A 413 -20.78 15.22 18.20
CA TYR A 413 -19.56 15.13 17.39
C TYR A 413 -18.63 14.05 17.94
N ILE A 414 -17.85 13.47 17.03
CA ILE A 414 -16.64 12.72 17.36
C ILE A 414 -15.45 13.68 17.29
N GLU A 415 -14.74 13.86 18.40
CA GLU A 415 -13.51 14.64 18.50
C GLU A 415 -12.31 13.70 18.64
N ARG A 416 -11.29 13.87 17.80
CA ARG A 416 -10.02 13.13 17.90
C ARG A 416 -8.90 14.11 18.21
N ILE A 417 -8.23 13.92 19.35
CA ILE A 417 -7.08 14.72 19.78
C ILE A 417 -5.86 13.82 19.85
N ASN A 418 -4.85 14.09 19.01
CA ASN A 418 -3.64 13.26 18.89
C ASN A 418 -3.97 11.75 18.81
N GLY A 419 -5.02 11.39 18.04
CA GLY A 419 -5.48 10.02 17.85
C GLY A 419 -6.37 9.42 18.95
N ARG A 420 -6.68 10.16 20.03
CA ARG A 420 -7.64 9.72 21.06
C ARG A 420 -9.02 10.28 20.78
N GLU A 421 -10.01 9.40 20.77
CA GLU A 421 -11.40 9.74 20.44
C GLU A 421 -12.22 10.10 21.69
N GLY A 422 -13.13 11.07 21.55
CA GLY A 422 -14.10 11.46 22.56
C GLY A 422 -15.37 12.04 21.95
N ILE A 423 -16.47 11.97 22.69
CA ILE A 423 -17.77 12.54 22.28
C ILE A 423 -17.85 13.99 22.75
N VAL A 424 -18.32 14.87 21.87
CA VAL A 424 -18.62 16.28 22.20
C VAL A 424 -20.08 16.55 21.90
N GLU A 425 -20.81 17.06 22.89
CA GLU A 425 -22.20 17.47 22.73
C GLU A 425 -22.27 19.00 22.66
N TRP A 426 -22.88 19.52 21.60
CA TRP A 426 -23.16 20.93 21.41
C TRP A 426 -24.67 21.14 21.54
N PHE A 427 -25.09 22.17 22.26
CA PHE A 427 -26.50 22.43 22.54
C PHE A 427 -26.81 23.92 22.46
N LYS A 428 -27.80 24.30 21.65
CA LYS A 428 -28.30 25.69 21.59
C LYS A 428 -29.30 25.90 22.73
N VAL A 429 -28.90 26.64 23.77
CA VAL A 429 -29.74 26.88 24.96
C VAL A 429 -30.84 27.88 24.64
N ASN A 430 -30.48 29.00 24.01
CA ASN A 430 -31.37 30.04 23.51
C ASN A 430 -30.69 30.78 22.34
N GLU A 431 -31.27 31.87 21.84
CA GLU A 431 -30.69 32.61 20.70
C GLU A 431 -29.29 33.18 20.97
N THR A 432 -28.97 33.47 22.23
CA THR A 432 -27.72 34.12 22.63
C THR A 432 -26.78 33.23 23.43
N GLU A 433 -27.12 31.95 23.61
CA GLU A 433 -26.38 31.05 24.49
C GLU A 433 -26.27 29.64 23.91
N ILE A 434 -25.03 29.14 23.91
CA ILE A 434 -24.70 27.78 23.51
C ILE A 434 -23.93 27.11 24.64
N LYS A 435 -24.23 25.83 24.89
CA LYS A 435 -23.50 24.95 25.80
C LYS A 435 -22.74 23.89 25.00
N ILE A 436 -21.48 23.64 25.35
CA ILE A 436 -20.67 22.54 24.80
C ILE A 436 -20.18 21.66 25.94
N GLU A 437 -20.42 20.36 25.85
CA GLU A 437 -20.04 19.36 26.84
C GLU A 437 -19.02 18.38 26.23
N ARG A 438 -17.89 18.25 26.91
CA ARG A 438 -16.82 17.27 26.67
C ARG A 438 -16.66 16.40 27.91
N PRO A 439 -16.01 15.22 27.83
CA PRO A 439 -15.90 14.31 28.96
C PRO A 439 -15.35 14.93 30.25
N ASN A 440 -14.48 15.95 30.14
CA ASN A 440 -13.83 16.60 31.28
C ASN A 440 -14.12 18.12 31.39
N ARG A 441 -15.03 18.68 30.59
CA ARG A 441 -15.22 20.13 30.52
C ARG A 441 -16.59 20.50 29.97
N THR A 442 -17.27 21.44 30.63
CA THR A 442 -18.46 22.11 30.12
C THR A 442 -18.15 23.59 29.85
N GLU A 443 -18.55 24.07 28.69
CA GLU A 443 -18.30 25.42 28.19
C GLU A 443 -19.62 26.09 27.83
N TYR A 444 -19.74 27.38 28.13
CA TYR A 444 -20.87 28.22 27.78
C TYR A 444 -20.36 29.39 26.95
N TYR A 445 -21.02 29.65 25.83
CA TYR A 445 -20.69 30.73 24.90
C TYR A 445 -21.88 31.67 24.81
N PHE A 446 -21.62 32.98 24.99
CA PHE A 446 -22.62 34.03 25.03
C PHE A 446 -22.43 35.00 23.87
N PHE A 447 -23.50 35.20 23.12
CA PHE A 447 -23.53 35.99 21.91
C PHE A 447 -24.38 37.24 22.10
N THR A 448 -24.09 38.27 21.32
CA THR A 448 -24.95 39.44 21.16
C THR A 448 -26.12 39.08 20.23
N GLU A 449 -27.15 39.93 20.17
CA GLU A 449 -28.33 39.69 19.30
C GLU A 449 -27.97 39.58 17.81
N ASN A 450 -26.85 40.18 17.38
CA ASN A 450 -26.30 40.07 16.02
C ASN A 450 -25.30 38.91 15.86
N GLY A 451 -25.28 37.94 16.78
CA GLY A 451 -24.49 36.71 16.68
C GLY A 451 -22.99 36.83 16.99
N SER A 452 -22.53 37.96 17.52
CA SER A 452 -21.11 38.15 17.86
C SER A 452 -20.79 37.59 19.24
N LEU A 453 -19.72 36.80 19.36
CA LEU A 453 -19.29 36.19 20.62
C LEU A 453 -18.61 37.25 21.51
N TRP A 454 -19.27 37.63 22.60
CA TRP A 454 -18.72 38.63 23.53
C TRP A 454 -18.17 38.00 24.81
N ARG A 455 -18.58 36.78 25.17
CA ARG A 455 -18.14 36.12 26.40
C ARG A 455 -18.20 34.59 26.30
N TRP A 456 -17.26 33.90 26.94
CA TRP A 456 -17.37 32.48 27.20
C TRP A 456 -16.97 32.12 28.63
N LYS A 457 -17.49 31.01 29.14
CA LYS A 457 -17.18 30.49 30.47
C LYS A 457 -16.93 28.99 30.40
N ALA A 458 -15.91 28.51 31.10
CA ALA A 458 -15.67 27.08 31.25
C ALA A 458 -15.03 26.78 32.60
N ASN A 459 -15.57 25.83 33.35
CA ASN A 459 -15.09 25.50 34.70
C ASN A 459 -14.97 26.77 35.57
N SER A 460 -13.78 27.10 36.08
CA SER A 460 -13.49 28.32 36.87
C SER A 460 -12.93 29.49 36.06
N MET A 461 -12.99 29.39 34.73
CA MET A 461 -12.51 30.41 33.79
C MET A 461 -13.68 31.14 33.13
N GLU A 462 -13.58 32.45 33.01
CA GLU A 462 -14.53 33.31 32.28
C GLU A 462 -13.76 34.35 31.48
N CYS A 463 -14.02 34.42 30.18
CA CYS A 463 -13.37 35.36 29.27
C CYS A 463 -14.40 36.32 28.69
N THR A 464 -14.11 37.62 28.75
CA THR A 464 -14.93 38.68 28.15
C THR A 464 -14.10 39.47 27.15
N TYR A 465 -14.60 39.54 25.91
CA TYR A 465 -13.97 40.30 24.82
C TYR A 465 -14.35 41.78 24.91
N GLU A 466 -13.38 42.67 24.69
CA GLU A 466 -13.58 44.12 24.61
C GLU A 466 -14.41 44.46 23.37
N ASP A 467 -13.99 43.91 22.21
CA ASP A 467 -14.75 43.92 20.97
C ASP A 467 -15.32 42.50 20.73
N PRO A 468 -16.65 42.29 20.69
CA PRO A 468 -17.24 40.99 20.39
C PRO A 468 -16.71 40.41 19.06
N LEU A 469 -16.41 39.10 19.05
CA LEU A 469 -15.90 38.42 17.87
C LEU A 469 -17.03 38.19 16.86
N PRO A 470 -16.91 38.66 15.61
CA PRO A 470 -18.00 38.58 14.65
C PRO A 470 -18.26 37.14 14.21
N PRO A 471 -19.51 36.78 13.86
CA PRO A 471 -19.78 35.53 13.18
C PRO A 471 -19.17 35.53 11.77
N PRO A 472 -19.09 34.38 11.08
CA PRO A 472 -18.78 34.35 9.66
C PRO A 472 -19.70 35.32 8.90
N PRO A 473 -19.19 36.08 7.92
CA PRO A 473 -19.98 37.07 7.21
C PRO A 473 -20.89 36.35 6.21
N TYR A 474 -22.00 35.81 6.66
CA TYR A 474 -22.98 35.17 5.79
C TYR A 474 -23.60 36.19 4.80
N PRO A 475 -24.02 35.75 3.62
CA PRO A 475 -23.81 34.41 3.07
C PRO A 475 -22.35 34.17 2.64
N LEU A 476 -21.89 32.93 2.73
CA LEU A 476 -20.52 32.53 2.42
C LEU A 476 -20.40 32.15 0.95
N THR A 477 -19.51 32.86 0.25
CA THR A 477 -19.17 32.65 -1.16
C THR A 477 -17.66 32.41 -1.31
N GLU A 478 -17.27 31.67 -2.34
CA GLU A 478 -15.86 31.36 -2.61
C GLU A 478 -15.01 32.64 -2.70
N GLY A 479 -13.84 32.63 -2.03
CA GLY A 479 -12.94 33.78 -1.99
C GLY A 479 -13.30 34.86 -0.97
N LYS A 480 -14.45 34.76 -0.27
CA LYS A 480 -14.82 35.68 0.82
C LYS A 480 -13.84 35.56 1.98
N LYS A 481 -13.40 36.71 2.52
CA LYS A 481 -12.38 36.80 3.58
C LYS A 481 -12.81 37.78 4.66
N TRP A 482 -12.45 37.47 5.89
CA TRP A 482 -12.65 38.38 7.02
C TRP A 482 -11.52 38.25 8.03
N ILE A 483 -11.33 39.32 8.79
CA ILE A 483 -10.35 39.40 9.86
C ILE A 483 -11.03 40.01 11.07
N TYR A 484 -10.60 39.59 12.25
CA TYR A 484 -11.06 40.18 13.51
C TYR A 484 -9.89 40.28 14.47
N LYS A 485 -9.99 41.24 15.39
CA LYS A 485 -9.06 41.42 16.48
C LYS A 485 -9.82 41.96 17.66
N SER A 486 -9.54 41.42 18.85
CA SER A 486 -10.14 41.87 20.09
C SER A 486 -9.15 41.71 21.22
N LYS A 487 -9.18 42.62 22.19
CA LYS A 487 -8.58 42.39 23.50
C LYS A 487 -9.60 41.68 24.38
N TYR A 488 -9.14 40.97 25.40
CA TYR A 488 -10.05 40.33 26.34
C TYR A 488 -9.49 40.31 27.75
N ILE A 489 -10.40 40.15 28.70
CA ILE A 489 -10.08 39.89 30.10
C ILE A 489 -10.49 38.46 30.41
N LEU A 490 -9.51 37.63 30.78
CA LEU A 490 -9.73 36.29 31.30
C LEU A 490 -9.70 36.33 32.83
N VAL A 491 -10.76 35.87 33.46
CA VAL A 491 -10.87 35.68 34.90
C VAL A 491 -10.74 34.19 35.19
N GLU A 492 -9.70 33.78 35.92
CA GLU A 492 -9.53 32.39 36.37
C GLU A 492 -9.28 32.39 37.87
N ASN A 493 -10.10 31.64 38.63
CA ASN A 493 -10.01 31.55 40.08
C ASN A 493 -9.96 32.93 40.79
N GLY A 494 -10.70 33.91 40.25
CA GLY A 494 -10.76 35.30 40.76
C GLY A 494 -9.60 36.22 40.34
N ARG A 495 -8.61 35.73 39.59
CA ARG A 495 -7.51 36.54 39.04
C ARG A 495 -7.81 36.97 37.62
N LYS A 496 -7.49 38.23 37.29
CA LYS A 496 -7.67 38.80 35.95
C LYS A 496 -6.38 38.76 35.16
N TYR A 497 -6.47 38.32 33.91
CA TYR A 497 -5.39 38.27 32.94
C TYR A 497 -5.83 38.99 31.67
N ASN A 498 -4.95 39.83 31.12
CA ASN A 498 -5.22 40.53 29.88
C ASN A 498 -4.67 39.70 28.72
N GLY A 499 -5.50 39.53 27.70
CA GLY A 499 -5.11 38.87 26.47
C GLY A 499 -5.58 39.61 25.23
N SER A 500 -5.18 39.09 24.09
CA SER A 500 -5.60 39.56 22.78
C SER A 500 -5.74 38.39 21.83
N ILE A 501 -6.79 38.43 21.02
CA ILE A 501 -7.05 37.44 19.98
C ILE A 501 -7.12 38.14 18.63
N SER A 502 -6.63 37.48 17.59
CA SER A 502 -6.86 37.89 16.21
C SER A 502 -7.05 36.67 15.32
N GLY A 503 -8.00 36.74 14.40
CA GLY A 503 -8.28 35.68 13.43
C GLY A 503 -8.27 36.20 12.01
N LYS A 504 -7.95 35.30 11.08
CA LYS A 504 -8.07 35.50 9.63
C LYS A 504 -8.71 34.26 9.03
N GLU A 505 -9.75 34.47 8.25
CA GLU A 505 -10.55 33.38 7.69
C GLU A 505 -10.86 33.64 6.22
N ALA A 506 -10.94 32.56 5.44
CA ALA A 506 -11.19 32.61 4.01
C ALA A 506 -11.97 31.38 3.54
N VAL A 507 -13.03 31.59 2.75
CA VAL A 507 -13.71 30.51 2.03
C VAL A 507 -12.81 30.07 0.87
N GLU A 508 -12.26 28.86 0.96
CA GLU A 508 -11.41 28.27 -0.11
C GLU A 508 -12.23 27.51 -1.16
N GLY A 509 -13.50 27.19 -0.87
CA GLY A 509 -14.39 26.53 -1.80
C GLY A 509 -15.56 25.85 -1.10
N PHE A 510 -16.19 24.91 -1.79
CA PHE A 510 -17.32 24.13 -1.27
C PHE A 510 -17.05 22.64 -1.42
N GLU A 511 -17.44 21.86 -0.42
CA GLU A 511 -17.27 20.42 -0.39
C GLU A 511 -18.51 19.76 0.20
N ILE A 512 -18.89 18.60 -0.34
CA ILE A 512 -19.85 17.71 0.32
C ILE A 512 -19.09 16.93 1.38
N ILE A 513 -19.55 17.03 2.62
CA ILE A 513 -18.99 16.31 3.77
C ILE A 513 -19.99 15.27 4.23
N THR A 514 -19.55 14.01 4.22
CA THR A 514 -20.28 12.90 4.83
C THR A 514 -19.99 12.91 6.34
N ALA A 515 -21.03 13.07 7.14
CA ALA A 515 -20.99 12.91 8.58
C ALA A 515 -20.85 11.43 8.97
N GLU A 516 -20.54 11.13 10.24
CA GLU A 516 -20.32 9.75 10.71
C GLU A 516 -21.61 8.90 10.71
N ASN A 517 -22.79 9.52 10.53
CA ASN A 517 -24.07 8.84 10.31
C ASN A 517 -24.41 8.62 8.82
N ASP A 518 -23.43 8.77 7.92
CA ASP A 518 -23.57 8.69 6.46
C ASP A 518 -24.45 9.78 5.81
N GLU A 519 -24.87 10.80 6.55
CA GLU A 519 -25.58 11.96 5.97
C GLU A 519 -24.59 12.92 5.30
N GLU A 520 -24.98 13.44 4.13
CA GLU A 520 -24.14 14.34 3.33
C GLU A 520 -24.60 15.80 3.49
N TYR A 521 -23.62 16.69 3.73
CA TYR A 521 -23.85 18.11 3.90
C TYR A 521 -23.03 18.91 2.91
N LEU A 522 -23.68 19.76 2.11
CA LEU A 522 -22.98 20.79 1.34
C LEU A 522 -22.42 21.83 2.31
N CYS A 523 -21.09 21.98 2.30
CA CYS A 523 -20.37 22.84 3.22
C CYS A 523 -19.49 23.85 2.49
N ALA A 524 -19.37 25.06 3.04
CA ALA A 524 -18.27 25.97 2.72
C ALA A 524 -17.03 25.50 3.48
N LYS A 525 -15.92 25.30 2.77
CA LYS A 525 -14.61 25.00 3.36
C LYS A 525 -13.91 26.30 3.70
N ILE A 526 -13.72 26.55 4.98
CA ILE A 526 -13.12 27.79 5.47
C ILE A 526 -11.76 27.48 6.09
N ARG A 527 -10.73 28.08 5.52
CA ARG A 527 -9.41 28.12 6.14
C ARG A 527 -9.39 29.19 7.22
N PHE A 528 -8.84 28.87 8.38
CA PHE A 528 -8.69 29.83 9.46
C PHE A 528 -7.28 29.82 10.05
N VAL A 529 -6.87 30.97 10.56
CA VAL A 529 -5.69 31.14 11.40
C VAL A 529 -6.06 32.08 12.54
N THR A 530 -5.96 31.59 13.77
CA THR A 530 -6.25 32.35 14.98
C THR A 530 -5.01 32.41 15.84
N THR A 531 -4.66 33.62 16.30
CA THR A 531 -3.58 33.87 17.24
C THR A 531 -4.18 34.44 18.51
N ASP A 532 -4.03 33.72 19.60
CA ASP A 532 -4.38 34.15 20.95
C ASP A 532 -3.09 34.42 21.73
N SER A 533 -3.00 35.52 22.46
CA SER A 533 -1.88 35.85 23.33
C SER A 533 -2.38 36.30 24.69
N LEU A 534 -1.84 35.71 25.74
CA LEU A 534 -2.24 35.90 27.13
C LEU A 534 -1.00 36.06 28.01
N ILE A 535 -1.01 37.08 28.87
CA ILE A 535 0.09 37.30 29.83
C ILE A 535 -0.32 36.75 31.19
N ILE A 536 0.34 35.68 31.64
CA ILE A 536 0.14 35.08 32.97
C ILE A 536 1.46 35.16 33.75
N ASN A 537 1.45 35.81 34.91
CA ASN A 537 2.61 35.92 35.81
C ASN A 537 3.89 36.40 35.10
N GLY A 538 3.77 37.35 34.17
CA GLY A 538 4.90 37.89 33.40
C GLY A 538 5.41 37.00 32.24
N ARG A 539 4.78 35.85 31.99
CA ARG A 539 5.06 35.00 30.82
C ARG A 539 4.04 35.27 29.73
N ASN A 540 4.53 35.44 28.50
CA ASN A 540 3.67 35.56 27.33
C ASN A 540 3.36 34.16 26.79
N MET A 541 2.09 33.75 26.87
CA MET A 541 1.59 32.53 26.27
C MET A 541 0.89 32.88 24.97
N THR A 542 1.38 32.35 23.85
CA THR A 542 0.77 32.56 22.54
C THR A 542 0.31 31.22 21.99
N THR A 543 -0.96 31.13 21.60
CA THR A 543 -1.53 29.97 20.92
C THR A 543 -1.82 30.35 19.48
N ILE A 544 -1.25 29.60 18.54
CA ILE A 544 -1.57 29.74 17.12
C ILE A 544 -2.32 28.48 16.70
N THR A 545 -3.55 28.67 16.25
CA THR A 545 -4.39 27.60 15.70
C THR A 545 -4.61 27.88 14.22
N ASP A 546 -4.30 26.93 13.35
CA ASP A 546 -4.63 27.00 11.93
C ASP A 546 -5.21 25.67 11.44
N GLY A 547 -6.08 25.77 10.44
CA GLY A 547 -6.75 24.62 9.90
C GLY A 547 -7.94 24.97 9.02
N TYR A 548 -8.88 24.03 8.96
CA TYR A 548 -10.08 24.09 8.16
C TYR A 548 -11.31 23.77 8.99
N TYR A 549 -12.41 24.44 8.73
CA TYR A 549 -13.73 23.97 9.14
C TYR A 549 -14.71 24.01 7.98
N TRP A 550 -15.68 23.11 8.02
CA TRP A 550 -16.71 22.94 7.01
C TRP A 550 -18.05 23.27 7.63
N VAL A 551 -18.69 24.30 7.10
CA VAL A 551 -19.96 24.82 7.62
C VAL A 551 -21.07 24.69 6.58
N SER A 552 -22.20 24.13 6.98
CA SER A 552 -23.40 23.94 6.17
C SER A 552 -24.54 24.84 6.66
N SER A 553 -25.40 25.29 5.74
CA SER A 553 -26.65 25.98 6.08
C SER A 553 -27.58 25.10 6.92
N ASP A 554 -27.49 23.77 6.79
CA ASP A 554 -28.43 22.85 7.42
C ASP A 554 -28.04 22.46 8.85
N ALA A 555 -26.73 22.39 9.13
CA ALA A 555 -26.19 21.87 10.39
C ALA A 555 -25.19 22.79 11.11
N GLY A 556 -24.81 23.91 10.49
CA GLY A 556 -23.66 24.70 10.93
C GLY A 556 -22.37 23.93 10.72
N ILE A 557 -21.43 23.98 11.67
CA ILE A 557 -20.15 23.26 11.55
C ILE A 557 -20.40 21.75 11.49
N VAL A 558 -19.98 21.11 10.40
CA VAL A 558 -20.07 19.65 10.17
C VAL A 558 -18.73 18.98 10.46
N LYS A 559 -17.62 19.63 10.12
CA LYS A 559 -16.27 19.11 10.31
C LYS A 559 -15.28 20.24 10.67
N GLU A 560 -14.27 19.94 11.47
CA GLU A 560 -13.12 20.81 11.74
C GLU A 560 -11.85 19.96 11.79
N GLU A 561 -10.77 20.48 11.21
CA GLU A 561 -9.41 19.94 11.31
C GLU A 561 -8.47 21.08 11.67
N ALA A 562 -7.75 20.97 12.79
CA ALA A 562 -6.93 22.05 13.31
C ALA A 562 -5.60 21.56 13.88
N THR A 563 -4.54 22.32 13.63
CA THR A 563 -3.26 22.21 14.32
C THR A 563 -3.13 23.36 15.30
N ILE A 564 -2.93 23.04 16.57
CA ILE A 564 -2.73 24.01 17.65
C ILE A 564 -1.26 24.00 18.06
N ARG A 565 -0.62 25.16 18.05
CA ARG A 565 0.78 25.36 18.47
C ARG A 565 0.82 26.32 19.65
N TYR A 566 1.35 25.84 20.77
CA TYR A 566 1.50 26.60 22.00
C TYR A 566 2.92 27.12 22.12
N TYR A 567 3.07 28.42 22.34
CA TYR A 567 4.32 29.10 22.53
C TYR A 567 4.37 29.72 23.93
N MET A 568 5.53 29.59 24.58
CA MET A 568 5.82 30.27 25.84
C MET A 568 7.04 31.15 25.63
N ASN A 569 6.87 32.47 25.80
CA ASN A 569 7.90 33.48 25.55
C ASN A 569 8.54 33.35 24.13
N GLY A 570 7.73 32.96 23.14
CA GLY A 570 8.17 32.79 21.75
C GLY A 570 8.75 31.40 21.42
N SER A 571 8.98 30.53 22.40
CA SER A 571 9.42 29.15 22.15
C SER A 571 8.24 28.19 22.03
N LEU A 572 8.21 27.37 20.97
CA LEU A 572 7.20 26.32 20.79
C LEU A 572 7.36 25.27 21.90
N VAL A 573 6.31 25.04 22.69
CA VAL A 573 6.33 24.08 23.81
C VAL A 573 5.46 22.84 23.55
N MET A 574 4.45 22.96 22.69
CA MET A 574 3.54 21.86 22.40
C MET A 574 2.91 22.07 21.02
N ARG A 575 2.71 20.96 20.30
CA ARG A 575 1.86 20.87 19.11
C ARG A 575 0.78 19.82 19.37
N GLN A 576 -0.45 20.12 18.96
CA GLN A 576 -1.58 19.22 19.08
C GLN A 576 -2.38 19.24 17.78
N GLU A 577 -2.82 18.07 17.32
CA GLU A 577 -3.73 17.92 16.20
C GLU A 577 -5.12 17.54 16.72
N ARG A 578 -6.13 18.20 16.18
CA ARG A 578 -7.53 18.05 16.57
C ARG A 578 -8.38 17.89 15.33
N THR A 579 -9.22 16.87 15.30
CA THR A 579 -10.31 16.75 14.33
C THR A 579 -11.64 16.66 15.05
N LEU A 580 -12.68 17.19 14.42
CA LEU A 580 -14.06 17.15 14.89
C LEU A 580 -14.93 16.80 13.69
N ILE A 581 -15.83 15.82 13.82
CA ILE A 581 -16.78 15.45 12.76
C ILE A 581 -18.16 15.18 13.35
N LEU A 582 -19.19 15.67 12.66
CA LEU A 582 -20.58 15.54 13.07
C LEU A 582 -20.96 14.05 13.08
N LEU A 583 -21.55 13.60 14.17
CA LEU A 583 -22.15 12.29 14.32
C LEU A 583 -23.65 12.35 14.13
N SER A 584 -24.32 13.34 14.72
CA SER A 584 -25.76 13.53 14.55
C SER A 584 -26.19 14.96 14.89
N ILE A 585 -27.33 15.36 14.35
CA ILE A 585 -28.02 16.61 14.68
C ILE A 585 -29.50 16.32 14.97
N GLU A 586 -29.99 16.87 16.08
CA GLU A 586 -31.39 16.87 16.48
C GLU A 586 -31.84 18.33 16.61
N LYS A 587 -32.61 18.82 15.63
CA LYS A 587 -33.11 20.21 15.67
C LYS A 587 -34.17 20.37 16.76
N GLY A 588 -34.10 21.50 17.48
CA GLY A 588 -35.16 21.90 18.39
C GLY A 588 -36.51 22.02 17.66
N ARG A 589 -37.61 21.85 18.40
CA ARG A 589 -38.94 22.16 17.87
C ARG A 589 -39.23 23.65 18.12
N ASP A 590 -39.65 24.34 17.07
CA ASP A 590 -40.13 25.72 17.15
C ASP A 590 -41.32 25.88 18.11
#